data_AF-A0A2T0JXF6-F1
#
_entry.id   AF-A0A2T0JXF6-F1
#
_cell.length_a   1.000
_cell.length_b   1.000
_cell.length_c   1.000
_cell.angle_alpha   90.00
_cell.angle_beta   90.00
_cell.angle_gamma   90.00
#
_symmetry.space_group_name_H-M   'P 1'
#
loop_
_entity.id
_entity.type
_entity.pdbx_description
1 polymer ?
#
loop_
_entity_poly.entity_id
_entity_poly.type
_entity_poly.pdbx_seq_one_letter_code
_entity_poly.pdbx_strand_id
1 'polypeptide(L)' 'MKRYILFDHGGVLVDTEFWYFKAGERALADIGFTLDRERHLRDMTDGSGTWPRTSHRPPIGSRL' A
#
# COMPACT_ATOMS: atom_id res chain seq x y z
N MET A 1 -11.52 30.99 19.42
CA MET A 1 -10.47 31.10 18.38
C MET A 1 -9.61 29.84 18.46
N LYS A 2 -9.43 29.10 17.36
CA LYS A 2 -8.52 27.94 17.36
C LYS A 2 -7.07 28.46 17.44
N ARG A 3 -6.27 27.90 18.33
CA ARG A 3 -4.89 28.35 18.59
C ARG A 3 -3.83 27.58 17.81
N TYR A 4 -4.17 26.39 17.34
CA TYR A 4 -3.26 25.49 16.65
C TYR A 4 -3.97 24.87 15.45
N ILE A 5 -3.19 24.62 14.41
CA ILE A 5 -3.60 23.88 13.22
C ILE A 5 -2.67 22.68 13.14
N LEU A 6 -3.24 21.49 12.96
CA LEU A 6 -2.50 20.27 12.72
C LEU A 6 -2.61 19.96 11.23
N PHE A 7 -1.46 19.79 10.58
CA PHE A 7 -1.37 19.38 9.19
C PHE A 7 -0.87 17.95 9.15
N ASP A 8 -1.52 17.12 8.35
CA ASP A 8 -0.90 15.88 7.90
C ASP A 8 0.21 16.20 6.89
N HIS A 9 1.13 15.27 6.68
CA HIS A 9 2.18 15.41 5.69
C HIS A 9 1.69 14.99 4.29
N GLY A 10 1.24 13.73 4.15
CA GLY A 10 0.94 13.11 2.87
C GLY A 10 -0.36 13.65 2.26
N GLY A 11 -0.29 14.17 1.04
CA GLY A 11 -1.45 14.73 0.34
C GLY A 11 -1.96 16.07 0.90
N VAL A 12 -1.34 16.61 1.95
CA VAL A 12 -1.68 17.92 2.54
C VAL A 12 -0.55 18.91 2.38
N LEU A 13 0.64 18.60 2.92
CA LEU A 13 1.81 19.47 2.76
C LEU A 13 2.59 19.15 1.48
N VAL A 14 2.52 17.90 1.03
CA VAL A 14 3.25 17.40 -0.14
C VAL A 14 2.36 16.44 -0.92
N ASP A 15 2.33 16.56 -2.25
CA ASP A 15 1.72 15.55 -3.12
C ASP A 15 2.62 14.30 -3.19
N THR A 16 2.38 13.38 -2.24
CA THR A 16 3.22 12.19 -2.04
C THR A 16 2.69 10.96 -2.75
N GLU A 17 1.43 10.95 -3.18
CA GLU A 17 0.74 9.69 -3.50
C GLU A 17 1.33 8.99 -4.72
N PHE A 18 1.70 9.77 -5.73
CA PHE A 18 2.44 9.25 -6.88
C PHE A 18 3.72 8.52 -6.46
N TRP A 19 4.45 9.05 -5.47
CA TRP A 19 5.73 8.46 -5.04
C TRP A 19 5.54 7.18 -4.23
N TYR A 20 4.51 7.11 -3.39
CA TYR A 20 4.17 5.87 -2.69
C TYR A 20 3.77 4.76 -3.65
N PHE A 21 2.96 5.08 -4.66
CA PHE A 21 2.64 4.14 -5.73
C PHE A 21 3.90 3.63 -6.45
N LYS A 22 4.79 4.54 -6.90
CA LYS A 22 6.02 4.15 -7.62
C LYS A 22 6.99 3.34 -6.76
N ALA A 23 7.06 3.62 -5.46
CA ALA A 23 7.88 2.83 -4.53
C ALA A 23 7.33 1.41 -4.37
N GLY A 24 6.01 1.27 -4.18
CA GLY A 24 5.34 -0.03 -4.08
C GLY A 24 5.44 -0.84 -5.38
N GLU A 25 5.23 -0.20 -6.53
CA GLU A 25 5.36 -0.83 -7.86
C GLU A 25 6.75 -1.43 -8.05
N ARG A 26 7.81 -0.67 -7.72
CA ARG A 26 9.20 -1.16 -7.80
C ARG A 26 9.43 -2.34 -6.86
N ALA A 27 9.06 -2.20 -5.59
CA ALA A 27 9.30 -3.24 -4.58
C ALA A 27 8.56 -4.55 -4.87
N LEU A 28 7.35 -4.47 -5.44
CA LEU A 28 6.56 -5.64 -5.80
C LEU A 28 7.04 -6.31 -7.08
N ALA A 29 7.53 -5.51 -8.05
CA ALA A 29 8.13 -6.05 -9.26
C ALA A 29 9.35 -6.95 -8.96
N ASP A 30 10.16 -6.59 -7.96
CA ASP A 30 11.33 -7.38 -7.52
C ASP A 30 10.96 -8.80 -7.05
N ILE A 31 9.71 -9.03 -6.65
CA ILE A 31 9.18 -10.34 -6.21
C ILE A 31 8.10 -10.90 -7.15
N GLY A 32 8.00 -10.38 -8.37
CA GLY A 32 7.13 -10.91 -9.42
C GLY A 32 5.66 -10.49 -9.35
N PHE A 33 5.34 -9.43 -8.60
CA PHE A 33 3.98 -8.87 -8.53
C PHE A 33 3.88 -7.54 -9.28
N THR A 34 2.78 -7.36 -10.01
CA THR A 34 2.44 -6.08 -10.65
C THR A 34 1.48 -5.31 -9.76
N LEU A 35 1.80 -4.05 -9.46
CA LEU A 35 0.91 -3.15 -8.75
C LEU A 35 0.09 -2.31 -9.72
N ASP A 36 -1.23 -2.53 -9.75
CA ASP A 36 -2.16 -1.70 -10.51
C ASP A 36 -2.49 -0.40 -9.76
N ARG A 37 -2.46 0.73 -10.45
CA ARG A 37 -2.67 2.05 -9.85
C ARG A 37 -4.09 2.25 -9.34
N GLU A 38 -5.09 1.80 -10.09
CA GLU A 38 -6.47 1.95 -9.65
C GLU A 38 -6.75 1.10 -8.41
N ARG A 39 -6.22 -0.12 -8.39
CA ARG A 39 -6.28 -0.99 -7.21
C ARG A 39 -5.60 -0.36 -6.01
N HIS A 40 -4.39 0.19 -6.18
CA HIS A 40 -3.66 0.88 -5.11
C HIS A 40 -4.50 2.01 -4.49
N LEU A 41 -5.16 2.84 -5.31
CA LEU A 41 -6.03 3.91 -4.81
C LEU A 41 -7.28 3.39 -4.09
N ARG A 42 -7.89 2.31 -4.59
CA ARG A 42 -9.03 1.66 -3.91
C ARG A 42 -8.62 1.08 -2.56
N ASP A 43 -7.53 0.31 -2.54
CA ASP A 43 -7.01 -0.33 -1.33
C ASP A 43 -6.68 0.74 -0.26
N MET A 44 -6.07 1.87 -0.64
CA MET A 44 -5.84 2.99 0.28
C MET A 44 -7.12 3.60 0.85
N THR A 45 -8.15 3.77 0.02
CA THR A 45 -9.44 4.31 0.46
C THR A 45 -10.05 3.42 1.55
N ASP A 46 -9.83 2.11 1.44
CA ASP A 46 -10.26 1.10 2.41
C ASP A 46 -9.29 0.93 3.60
N GLY A 47 -8.25 1.77 3.69
CA GLY A 47 -7.20 1.69 4.72
C GLY A 47 -6.29 0.45 4.60
N SER A 48 -6.31 -0.21 3.44
CA SER A 48 -5.45 -1.36 3.14
C SER A 48 -4.11 -0.92 2.57
N GLY A 49 -3.05 -1.65 2.94
CA GLY A 49 -1.70 -1.41 2.43
C GLY A 49 -1.44 -2.06 1.07
N THR A 50 -0.42 -1.57 0.37
CA THR A 50 0.01 -2.00 -0.98
C THR A 50 0.50 -3.45 -1.05
N TRP A 51 0.89 -4.05 0.07
CA TRP A 51 1.45 -5.40 0.08
C TRP A 51 0.36 -6.46 -0.13
N PRO A 52 0.55 -7.40 -1.10
CA PRO A 52 -0.35 -8.51 -1.28
C PRO A 52 -0.45 -9.32 0.02
N ARG A 53 -1.68 -9.57 0.48
CA ARG A 53 -1.91 -10.53 1.57
C ARG A 53 -1.70 -11.94 1.00
N THR A 54 -0.56 -12.55 1.31
CA THR A 54 -0.36 -13.98 1.04
C THR A 54 -1.20 -14.80 2.01
N SER A 55 -2.39 -15.21 1.61
CA SER A 55 -3.14 -16.30 2.26
C SER A 55 -2.60 -17.66 1.81
N HIS A 56 -1.32 -17.91 2.07
CA HIS A 56 -0.76 -19.27 1.99
C HIS A 56 -0.18 -19.64 3.34
N ARG A 57 -1.07 -19.98 4.26
CA ARG A 57 -0.74 -20.96 5.30
C ARG A 57 -0.93 -22.32 4.64
N PRO A 58 0.15 -23.06 4.27
CA PRO A 58 -0.02 -24.42 3.81
C PRO A 58 -0.77 -25.21 4.89
N PRO A 59 -1.73 -26.07 4.53
CA PRO A 59 -2.31 -26.98 5.50
C PRO A 59 -1.18 -27.79 6.13
N ILE A 60 -1.14 -27.82 7.46
CA ILE A 60 -0.24 -28.69 8.22
C ILE A 60 -0.66 -30.12 7.85
N GLY A 61 0.00 -30.75 6.86
CA GLY A 61 -0.33 -32.13 6.50
C GLY A 61 0.07 -32.65 5.12
N SER A 62 0.52 -31.84 4.16
CA SER A 62 0.95 -32.37 2.85
C SER A 62 2.47 -32.55 2.77
N ARG A 63 3.00 -33.49 3.57
CA ARG A 63 4.26 -34.18 3.28
C ARG A 63 4.00 -35.66 3.55
N LEU A 64 3.59 -36.36 2.49
CA LEU A 64 3.77 -37.79 2.33
C LEU A 64 4.54 -37.99 1.03
#